data_AF-A0A0N4UFJ6-F1
#
_entry.id   AF-A0A0N4UFJ6-F1
#
_cell.length_a   1.000
_cell.length_b   1.000
_cell.length_c   1.000
_cell.angle_alpha   90.00
_cell.angle_beta   90.00
_cell.angle_gamma   90.00
#
_symmetry.space_group_name_H-M   'P 1'
#
loop_
_entity.id
_entity.type
_entity.pdbx_description
1 polymer ?
#
loop_
_entity_poly.entity_id
_entity_poly.type
_entity_poly.pdbx_seq_one_letter_code
_entity_poly.pdbx_strand_id
1 'polypeptide(L)'
;MDSPRRPMSRDNVFVDLKYLTFGFSYLQDILDRALIKVATGEKVVTGLYAQQEPYVCKVQDTFEIDINILVLFVILSWMLPCAMLVKSIVSEKEERLKEMMRIMGLNDAIHWIAWGIQSLAFNFISVILISSLLKFGRIMPEVEFSLLLVLFILFSLACTAQCILFSTLFSRASTATASSAIIFFLLFFHYQIGRRSKSHIFALLTVALLFCVTKKLALHIAPNFIFYIIYNVESFVILLFQLLFPQTAIGYGLSIVHYAEKEFMATWVNIYYIEAPDFDISLLMILLAFIFDFVLYIVIAWYISAVFPGNFYKIFLLFNSKEHSKLVWIFFSFAIFFCLTGNEMK
;
A
#
# COMPACT_ATOMS: atom_id res chain seq x y z
N MET A 1 -24.71 13.29 15.12
CA MET A 1 -24.40 13.18 16.55
C MET A 1 -22.89 13.12 16.63
N ASP A 2 -22.30 14.14 17.24
CA ASP A 2 -20.87 14.49 17.25
C ASP A 2 -19.98 13.26 17.37
N SER A 3 -19.65 12.68 16.23
CA SER A 3 -18.61 11.69 16.18
C SER A 3 -17.33 12.47 15.92
N PRO A 4 -16.21 12.09 16.55
CA PRO A 4 -14.88 12.52 16.10
C PRO A 4 -14.62 12.25 14.60
N ARG A 5 -15.55 11.58 13.90
CA ARG A 5 -15.43 11.04 12.55
C ARG A 5 -16.11 11.89 11.48
N ARG A 6 -16.82 12.97 11.82
CA ARG A 6 -17.32 13.94 10.81
C ARG A 6 -16.78 15.34 11.10
N PRO A 7 -15.52 15.63 10.70
CA PRO A 7 -14.96 16.97 10.79
C PRO A 7 -15.45 17.81 9.59
N MET A 8 -16.77 17.99 9.48
CA MET A 8 -17.38 18.85 8.46
C MET A 8 -18.05 20.04 9.13
N SER A 9 -18.20 21.14 8.39
CA SER A 9 -19.03 22.27 8.80
C SER A 9 -20.44 21.79 9.11
N ARG A 10 -21.04 22.30 10.18
CA ARG A 10 -22.46 22.05 10.52
C ARG A 10 -23.35 23.02 9.75
N ASP A 11 -23.36 22.90 8.44
CA ASP A 11 -24.07 23.79 7.53
C ASP A 11 -25.54 23.36 7.33
N ASN A 12 -25.85 22.07 7.48
CA ASN A 12 -27.19 21.56 7.27
C ASN A 12 -28.06 21.69 8.54
N VAL A 13 -28.91 22.70 8.55
CA VAL A 13 -29.81 23.03 9.67
C VAL A 13 -30.68 21.84 10.12
N PHE A 14 -31.17 21.01 9.20
CA PHE A 14 -32.06 19.90 9.54
C PHE A 14 -31.31 18.66 10.07
N VAL A 15 -30.06 18.46 9.65
CA VAL A 15 -29.29 17.25 9.99
C VAL A 15 -28.37 17.50 11.19
N ASP A 16 -27.73 18.67 11.25
CA ASP A 16 -26.67 18.96 12.22
C ASP A 16 -27.17 19.75 13.42
N LEU A 17 -28.16 20.62 13.24
CA LEU A 17 -28.71 21.48 14.29
C LEU A 17 -29.97 20.91 14.95
N LYS A 18 -30.09 19.57 15.02
CA LYS A 18 -31.28 18.87 15.57
C LYS A 18 -31.70 19.35 16.96
N TYR A 19 -30.75 19.65 17.84
CA TYR A 19 -31.05 20.12 19.19
C TYR A 19 -31.74 21.50 19.20
N LEU A 20 -31.40 22.36 18.25
CA LEU A 20 -32.03 23.67 18.05
C LEU A 20 -33.34 23.54 17.27
N THR A 21 -33.36 22.78 16.17
CA THR A 21 -34.54 22.65 15.30
C THR A 21 -35.68 21.85 15.91
N PHE A 22 -35.40 20.77 16.65
CA PHE A 22 -36.41 20.01 17.40
C PHE A 22 -36.71 20.61 18.79
N GLY A 23 -36.06 21.73 19.15
CA GLY A 23 -36.35 22.53 20.33
C GLY A 23 -35.90 21.98 21.68
N PHE A 24 -35.07 20.93 21.69
CA PHE A 24 -34.49 20.40 22.93
C PHE A 24 -33.67 21.46 23.68
N SER A 25 -32.87 22.27 22.99
CA SER A 25 -32.07 23.32 23.63
C SER A 25 -32.93 24.40 24.29
N TYR A 26 -34.10 24.70 23.72
CA TYR A 26 -35.05 25.64 24.31
C TYR A 26 -35.69 25.06 25.57
N LEU A 27 -36.07 23.77 25.53
CA LEU A 27 -36.61 23.07 26.68
C LEU A 27 -35.59 23.02 27.82
N GLN A 28 -34.31 22.80 27.50
CA GLN A 28 -33.21 22.82 28.47
C GLN A 28 -33.02 24.22 29.10
N ASP A 29 -32.97 25.30 28.32
CA ASP A 29 -32.84 26.67 28.85
C ASP A 29 -34.01 27.04 29.77
N ILE A 30 -35.24 26.64 29.42
CA ILE A 30 -36.42 26.87 30.25
C ILE A 30 -36.35 26.08 31.56
N LEU A 31 -35.98 24.79 31.50
CA LEU A 31 -35.82 23.95 32.69
C LEU A 31 -34.74 24.48 33.63
N ASP A 32 -33.59 24.88 33.09
CA ASP A 32 -32.48 25.41 33.88
C ASP A 32 -32.86 26.72 34.59
N ARG A 33 -33.55 27.63 33.88
CA ARG A 33 -34.09 28.86 34.49
C ARG A 33 -35.12 28.58 35.57
N ALA A 34 -35.98 27.57 35.36
CA ALA A 34 -36.97 27.17 36.37
C ALA A 34 -36.31 26.58 37.62
N LEU A 35 -35.29 25.74 37.44
CA LEU A 35 -34.53 25.13 38.53
C LEU A 35 -33.77 26.16 39.35
N ILE A 36 -33.08 27.10 38.68
CA ILE A 36 -32.36 28.20 39.35
C ILE A 36 -33.35 29.04 40.16
N LYS A 37 -34.50 29.40 39.58
CA LYS A 37 -35.53 30.19 40.29
C LYS A 37 -36.06 29.48 41.54
N VAL A 38 -36.22 28.16 41.50
CA VAL A 38 -36.66 27.36 42.67
C VAL A 38 -35.56 27.28 43.73
N ALA A 39 -34.30 27.15 43.32
CA ALA A 39 -33.18 26.98 44.25
C ALA A 39 -32.74 28.29 44.93
N THR A 40 -32.68 29.41 44.20
CA THR A 40 -32.19 30.70 44.73
C THR A 40 -33.31 31.64 45.17
N GLY A 41 -34.54 31.42 44.71
CA GLY A 41 -35.65 32.36 44.88
C GLY A 41 -35.58 33.59 43.98
N GLU A 42 -34.50 33.77 43.22
CA GLU A 42 -34.31 34.91 42.32
C GLU A 42 -34.65 34.56 40.87
N LYS A 43 -35.21 35.54 40.15
CA LYS A 43 -35.53 35.38 38.72
C LYS A 43 -34.27 35.64 37.89
N VAL A 44 -33.85 34.64 37.10
CA VAL A 44 -32.74 34.79 36.14
C VAL A 44 -33.10 35.83 35.08
N VAL A 45 -32.37 36.95 35.05
CA VAL A 45 -32.57 38.07 34.10
C VAL A 45 -31.75 37.88 32.82
N THR A 46 -30.69 37.09 32.86
CA THR A 46 -29.77 36.89 31.74
C THR A 46 -30.36 35.94 30.68
N GLY A 47 -30.03 36.20 29.40
CA GLY A 47 -30.37 35.33 28.28
C GLY A 47 -29.17 34.51 27.84
N LEU A 48 -29.38 33.23 27.53
CA LEU A 48 -28.37 32.40 26.88
C LEU A 48 -28.51 32.53 25.35
N TYR A 49 -27.41 32.80 24.67
CA TYR A 49 -27.34 32.79 23.21
C TYR A 49 -26.29 31.76 22.77
N ALA A 50 -26.71 30.79 21.96
CA ALA A 50 -25.82 29.77 21.41
C ALA A 50 -25.33 30.22 20.04
N GLN A 51 -24.02 30.43 19.90
CA GLN A 51 -23.37 30.77 18.65
C GLN A 51 -22.48 29.62 18.19
N GLN A 52 -22.55 29.26 16.91
CA GLN A 52 -21.63 28.29 16.33
C GLN A 52 -20.23 28.90 16.18
N GLU A 53 -19.20 28.14 16.53
CA GLU A 53 -17.82 28.52 16.24
C GLU A 53 -17.58 28.50 14.72
N PRO A 54 -16.89 29.51 14.15
CA PRO A 54 -16.62 29.54 12.72
C PRO A 54 -15.76 28.34 12.31
N TYR A 55 -16.17 27.67 11.25
CA TYR A 55 -15.42 26.56 10.67
C TYR A 55 -14.50 27.07 9.56
N VAL A 56 -13.29 26.51 9.45
CA VAL A 56 -12.35 26.86 8.38
C VAL A 56 -12.95 26.53 7.02
N CYS A 57 -12.81 27.43 6.04
CA CYS A 57 -13.25 27.18 4.66
C CYS A 57 -12.53 25.94 4.11
N LYS A 58 -13.28 24.87 3.84
CA LYS A 58 -12.79 23.67 3.16
C LYS A 58 -13.60 23.48 1.88
N VAL A 59 -12.92 23.24 0.77
CA VAL A 59 -13.57 22.79 -0.46
C VAL A 59 -14.05 21.36 -0.22
N GLN A 60 -15.36 21.14 -0.32
CA GLN A 60 -15.94 19.80 -0.18
C GLN A 60 -15.97 19.13 -1.56
N ASP A 61 -14.93 18.37 -1.85
CA ASP A 61 -14.91 17.53 -3.04
C ASP A 61 -15.71 16.24 -2.77
N THR A 62 -16.96 16.22 -3.22
CA THR A 62 -17.84 15.04 -3.13
C THR A 62 -17.29 13.80 -3.86
N PHE A 63 -16.38 14.03 -4.81
CA PHE A 63 -15.64 13.02 -5.57
C PHE A 63 -14.17 12.93 -5.15
N GLU A 64 -13.82 13.31 -3.92
CA GLU A 64 -12.50 13.02 -3.38
C GLU A 64 -12.31 11.50 -3.33
N ILE A 65 -11.62 10.97 -4.35
CA ILE A 65 -11.32 9.55 -4.46
C ILE A 65 -10.52 9.19 -3.21
N ASP A 66 -11.07 8.31 -2.37
CA ASP A 66 -10.33 7.81 -1.21
C ASP A 66 -8.98 7.29 -1.71
N ILE A 67 -7.90 7.87 -1.20
CA ILE A 67 -6.53 7.62 -1.66
C ILE A 67 -6.24 6.12 -1.73
N ASN A 68 -6.84 5.36 -0.80
CA ASN A 68 -6.77 3.91 -0.74
C ASN A 68 -7.23 3.23 -2.04
N ILE A 69 -8.29 3.75 -2.67
CA ILE A 69 -8.84 3.29 -3.94
C ILE A 69 -7.88 3.63 -5.07
N LEU A 70 -7.32 4.85 -5.08
CA LEU A 70 -6.33 5.26 -6.07
C LEU A 70 -5.10 4.34 -6.07
N VAL A 71 -4.54 4.07 -4.89
CA VAL A 71 -3.38 3.18 -4.73
C VAL A 71 -3.71 1.76 -5.21
N LEU A 72 -4.91 1.26 -4.92
CA LEU A 72 -5.36 -0.06 -5.39
C LEU A 72 -5.37 -0.14 -6.92
N PHE A 73 -5.88 0.88 -7.62
CA PHE A 73 -5.91 0.90 -9.08
C PHE A 73 -4.52 0.93 -9.71
N VAL A 74 -3.60 1.72 -9.14
CA VAL A 74 -2.20 1.79 -9.57
C VAL A 74 -1.52 0.42 -9.44
N ILE A 75 -1.74 -0.30 -8.34
CA ILE A 75 -1.12 -1.61 -8.14
C ILE A 75 -1.76 -2.65 -9.06
N LEU A 76 -3.08 -2.61 -9.24
CA LEU A 76 -3.78 -3.53 -10.12
C LEU A 76 -3.31 -3.39 -11.58
N SER A 77 -2.99 -2.18 -12.05
CA SER A 77 -2.47 -1.98 -13.41
C SER A 77 -1.13 -2.67 -13.64
N TRP A 78 -0.25 -2.71 -12.64
CA TRP A 78 1.06 -3.38 -12.74
C TRP A 78 1.05 -4.86 -12.36
N MET A 79 -0.03 -5.39 -11.78
CA MET A 79 -0.15 -6.80 -11.44
C MET A 79 -0.01 -7.72 -12.66
N LEU A 80 -0.70 -7.40 -13.77
CA LEU A 80 -0.68 -8.22 -14.99
C LEU A 80 0.67 -8.14 -15.73
N PRO A 81 1.26 -6.95 -15.98
CA PRO A 81 2.62 -6.86 -16.54
C PRO A 81 3.65 -7.65 -15.72
N CYS A 82 3.61 -7.57 -14.39
CA CYS A 82 4.51 -8.31 -13.51
C CYS A 82 4.31 -9.83 -13.64
N ALA A 83 3.06 -10.31 -13.63
CA ALA A 83 2.76 -11.73 -13.78
C ALA A 83 3.21 -12.28 -15.14
N MET A 84 3.04 -11.50 -16.21
CA MET A 84 3.48 -11.85 -17.56
C MET A 84 5.01 -11.83 -17.70
N LEU A 85 5.70 -10.88 -17.07
CA LEU A 85 7.17 -10.86 -17.03
C LEU A 85 7.73 -12.12 -16.36
N VAL A 86 7.18 -12.50 -15.19
CA VAL A 86 7.56 -13.75 -14.51
C VAL A 86 7.26 -14.96 -15.39
N LYS A 87 6.11 -14.96 -16.10
CA LYS A 87 5.75 -16.05 -17.03
C LYS A 87 6.80 -16.22 -18.12
N SER A 88 7.21 -15.14 -18.79
CA SER A 88 8.15 -15.19 -19.90
C SER A 88 9.54 -15.69 -19.47
N ILE A 89 10.03 -15.22 -18.31
CA ILE A 89 11.32 -15.66 -17.77
C ILE A 89 11.27 -17.15 -17.39
N VAL A 90 10.19 -17.58 -16.75
CA VAL A 90 10.04 -18.98 -16.30
C VAL A 90 9.74 -19.92 -17.48
N SER A 91 9.05 -19.47 -18.54
CA SER A 91 8.83 -20.28 -19.73
C SER A 91 10.13 -20.55 -20.49
N GLU A 92 11.00 -19.55 -20.66
CA GLU A 92 12.32 -19.77 -21.27
C GLU A 92 13.21 -20.70 -20.43
N LYS A 93 13.05 -20.65 -19.10
CA LYS A 93 13.71 -21.56 -18.16
C LYS A 93 13.14 -22.99 -18.26
N GLU A 94 11.83 -23.14 -18.46
CA GLU A 94 11.16 -24.44 -18.62
C GLU A 94 11.57 -25.13 -19.94
N GLU A 95 11.74 -24.34 -21.01
CA GLU A 95 12.21 -24.78 -22.34
C GLU A 95 13.73 -24.96 -22.43
N ARG A 96 14.48 -24.72 -21.34
CA ARG A 96 15.95 -24.82 -21.27
C ARG A 96 16.70 -23.88 -22.21
N LEU A 97 16.05 -22.80 -22.65
CA LEU A 97 16.68 -21.77 -23.50
C LEU A 97 17.80 -21.05 -22.74
N LYS A 98 17.66 -20.89 -21.42
CA LYS A 98 18.71 -20.31 -20.58
C LYS A 98 20.00 -21.14 -20.59
N GLU A 99 19.91 -22.47 -20.48
CA GLU A 99 21.08 -23.35 -20.60
C GLU A 99 21.69 -23.29 -22.01
N MET A 100 20.84 -23.20 -23.04
CA MET A 100 21.30 -23.07 -24.42
C MET A 100 22.13 -21.79 -24.63
N MET A 101 21.69 -20.65 -24.06
CA MET A 101 22.46 -19.40 -24.10
C MET A 101 23.79 -19.51 -23.37
N ARG A 102 23.84 -20.24 -22.25
CA ARG A 102 25.07 -20.51 -21.51
C ARG A 102 26.04 -21.40 -22.30
N ILE A 103 25.55 -22.37 -23.07
CA ILE A 103 26.36 -23.19 -23.98
C ILE A 103 26.94 -22.34 -25.13
N MET A 104 26.22 -21.32 -25.59
CA MET A 104 26.72 -20.34 -26.56
C MET A 104 27.76 -19.36 -25.98
N GLY A 105 28.09 -19.45 -24.69
CA GLY A 105 29.08 -18.59 -24.02
C GLY A 105 28.51 -17.29 -23.46
N LEU A 106 27.18 -17.15 -23.38
CA LEU A 106 26.55 -15.95 -22.81
C LEU A 106 26.45 -16.04 -21.28
N ASN A 107 26.70 -14.92 -20.59
CA ASN A 107 26.56 -14.84 -19.14
C ASN A 107 25.08 -14.78 -18.71
N ASP A 108 24.75 -15.42 -17.59
CA ASP A 108 23.40 -15.47 -17.01
C ASP A 108 22.84 -14.06 -16.72
N ALA A 109 23.69 -13.08 -16.43
CA ALA A 109 23.29 -11.69 -16.19
C ALA A 109 22.67 -11.01 -17.43
N ILE A 110 23.11 -11.40 -18.64
CA ILE A 110 22.63 -10.80 -19.89
C ILE A 110 21.16 -11.14 -20.12
N HIS A 111 20.74 -12.33 -19.67
CA HIS A 111 19.33 -12.74 -19.70
C HIS A 111 18.45 -11.80 -18.86
N TRP A 112 18.88 -11.47 -17.64
CA TRP A 112 18.13 -10.54 -16.77
C TRP A 112 18.14 -9.11 -17.29
N ILE A 113 19.27 -8.65 -17.84
CA ILE A 113 19.37 -7.31 -18.43
C ILE A 113 18.44 -7.19 -19.64
N ALA A 114 18.36 -8.22 -20.51
CA ALA A 114 17.48 -8.21 -21.67
C ALA A 114 16.00 -8.09 -21.26
N TRP A 115 15.53 -8.95 -20.35
CA TRP A 115 14.17 -8.89 -19.81
C TRP A 115 13.91 -7.61 -19.01
N GLY A 116 14.91 -7.09 -18.29
CA GLY A 116 14.86 -5.83 -17.56
C GLY A 116 14.66 -4.62 -18.48
N ILE A 117 15.44 -4.52 -19.56
CA ILE A 117 15.32 -3.42 -20.54
C ILE A 117 13.98 -3.51 -21.28
N GLN A 118 13.58 -4.71 -21.72
CA GLN A 118 12.31 -4.90 -22.42
C GLN A 118 11.11 -4.54 -21.53
N SER A 119 11.13 -4.99 -20.27
CA SER A 119 10.07 -4.65 -19.32
C SER A 119 10.06 -3.15 -18.99
N LEU A 120 11.22 -2.52 -18.83
CA LEU A 120 11.32 -1.07 -18.61
C LEU A 120 10.78 -0.27 -19.80
N ALA A 121 11.03 -0.69 -21.03
CA ALA A 121 10.50 -0.04 -22.23
C ALA A 121 8.96 -0.07 -22.27
N PHE A 122 8.34 -1.22 -21.99
CA PHE A 122 6.88 -1.32 -21.88
C PHE A 122 6.33 -0.55 -20.68
N ASN A 123 7.01 -0.62 -19.53
CA ASN A 123 6.60 0.10 -18.34
C ASN A 123 6.68 1.61 -18.54
N PHE A 124 7.66 2.14 -19.27
CA PHE A 124 7.79 3.57 -19.52
C PHE A 124 6.55 4.17 -20.20
N ILE A 125 5.98 3.44 -21.18
CA ILE A 125 4.71 3.84 -21.82
C ILE A 125 3.59 3.90 -20.78
N SER A 126 3.47 2.87 -19.94
CA SER A 126 2.44 2.82 -18.88
C SER A 126 2.63 3.92 -17.83
N VAL A 127 3.86 4.23 -17.44
CA VAL A 127 4.19 5.27 -16.45
C VAL A 127 3.79 6.66 -16.97
N ILE A 128 4.10 6.97 -18.23
CA ILE A 128 3.70 8.24 -18.85
C ILE A 128 2.17 8.34 -18.87
N LEU A 129 1.48 7.26 -19.24
CA LEU A 129 0.02 7.24 -19.31
C LEU A 129 -0.61 7.49 -17.94
N ILE A 130 -0.17 6.77 -16.90
CA ILE A 130 -0.70 6.91 -15.53
C ILE A 130 -0.37 8.30 -14.96
N SER A 131 0.86 8.80 -15.16
CA SER A 131 1.25 10.14 -14.70
C SER A 131 0.45 11.25 -15.40
N SER A 132 0.20 11.08 -16.70
CA SER A 132 -0.63 12.00 -17.50
C SER A 132 -2.09 11.99 -17.03
N LEU A 133 -2.66 10.81 -16.78
CA LEU A 133 -4.02 10.67 -16.25
C LEU A 133 -4.17 11.34 -14.88
N LEU A 134 -3.18 11.24 -13.99
CA LEU A 134 -3.26 11.86 -12.67
C LEU A 134 -3.21 13.39 -12.72
N LYS A 135 -2.31 13.94 -13.55
CA LYS A 135 -2.14 15.40 -13.69
C LYS A 135 -3.25 16.04 -14.52
N PHE A 136 -3.52 15.53 -15.72
CA PHE A 136 -4.51 16.10 -16.63
C PHE A 136 -5.94 15.65 -16.34
N GLY A 137 -6.13 14.50 -15.67
CA GLY A 137 -7.42 14.05 -15.19
C GLY A 137 -7.93 14.80 -13.95
N ARG A 138 -7.20 15.84 -13.49
CA ARG A 138 -7.55 16.68 -12.33
C ARG A 138 -7.76 15.87 -11.04
N ILE A 139 -7.08 14.73 -10.91
CA ILE A 139 -7.07 13.95 -9.67
C ILE A 139 -6.06 14.56 -8.71
N MET A 140 -4.87 14.91 -9.23
CA MET A 140 -3.80 15.57 -8.48
C MET A 140 -3.30 16.83 -9.22
N PRO A 141 -4.11 17.88 -9.37
CA PRO A 141 -3.78 19.07 -10.15
C PRO A 141 -2.54 19.83 -9.68
N GLU A 142 -2.19 19.83 -8.40
CA GLU A 142 -1.10 20.68 -7.89
C GLU A 142 0.28 20.00 -7.94
N VAL A 143 0.33 18.67 -8.04
CA VAL A 143 1.59 17.90 -8.01
C VAL A 143 2.40 18.13 -9.29
N GLU A 144 3.70 18.40 -9.16
CA GLU A 144 4.59 18.53 -10.33
C GLU A 144 4.65 17.23 -11.15
N PHE A 145 4.49 17.33 -12.47
CA PHE A 145 4.43 16.15 -13.37
C PHE A 145 5.70 15.30 -13.31
N SER A 146 6.86 15.93 -13.18
CA SER A 146 8.15 15.25 -13.04
C SER A 146 8.25 14.43 -11.76
N LEU A 147 7.66 14.89 -10.64
CA LEU A 147 7.63 14.16 -9.37
C LEU A 147 6.89 12.83 -9.52
N LEU A 148 5.69 12.87 -10.12
CA LEU A 148 4.90 11.68 -10.42
C LEU A 148 5.67 10.72 -11.33
N LEU A 149 6.29 11.25 -12.38
CA LEU A 149 7.07 10.46 -13.34
C LEU A 149 8.22 9.72 -12.64
N VAL A 150 9.02 10.41 -11.82
CA VAL A 150 10.14 9.78 -11.09
C VAL A 150 9.64 8.73 -10.10
N LEU A 151 8.56 9.01 -9.37
CA LEU A 151 7.95 8.07 -8.42
C LEU A 151 7.57 6.75 -9.12
N PHE A 152 6.85 6.82 -10.24
CA PHE A 152 6.39 5.65 -10.97
C PHE A 152 7.51 4.93 -11.74
N ILE A 153 8.52 5.64 -12.25
CA ILE A 153 9.70 4.99 -12.86
C ILE A 153 10.45 4.17 -11.81
N LEU A 154 10.74 4.74 -10.64
CA LEU A 154 11.45 4.02 -9.57
C LEU A 154 10.63 2.83 -9.06
N PHE A 155 9.32 2.99 -8.90
CA PHE A 155 8.42 1.88 -8.58
C PHE A 155 8.48 0.77 -9.65
N SER A 156 8.47 1.12 -10.94
CA SER A 156 8.56 0.13 -12.02
C SER A 156 9.91 -0.61 -12.03
N LEU A 157 11.01 0.08 -11.72
CA LEU A 157 12.34 -0.52 -11.57
C LEU A 157 12.35 -1.52 -10.41
N ALA A 158 11.88 -1.12 -9.23
CA ALA A 158 11.82 -2.00 -8.06
C ALA A 158 10.91 -3.22 -8.32
N CYS A 159 9.77 -3.04 -8.98
CA CYS A 159 8.87 -4.13 -9.37
C CYS A 159 9.51 -5.11 -10.37
N THR A 160 10.26 -4.61 -11.36
CA THR A 160 10.95 -5.50 -12.32
C THR A 160 12.04 -6.33 -11.63
N ALA A 161 12.81 -5.73 -10.73
CA ALA A 161 13.80 -6.45 -9.91
C ALA A 161 13.13 -7.52 -9.01
N GLN A 162 12.01 -7.19 -8.38
CA GLN A 162 11.23 -8.14 -7.59
C GLN A 162 10.68 -9.30 -8.44
N CYS A 163 10.22 -9.03 -9.67
CA CYS A 163 9.77 -10.07 -10.60
C CYS A 163 10.91 -11.00 -11.01
N ILE A 164 12.11 -10.45 -11.26
CA ILE A 164 13.30 -11.25 -11.56
C ILE A 164 13.61 -12.17 -10.36
N LEU A 165 13.54 -11.68 -9.12
CA LEU A 165 13.69 -12.52 -7.93
C LEU A 165 12.65 -13.64 -7.90
N PHE A 166 11.36 -13.34 -8.07
CA PHE A 166 10.30 -14.36 -8.07
C PHE A 166 10.48 -15.41 -9.16
N SER A 167 10.98 -15.04 -10.34
CA SER A 167 11.25 -15.99 -11.42
C SER A 167 12.30 -17.05 -11.05
N THR A 168 13.23 -16.73 -10.14
CA THR A 168 14.25 -17.69 -9.69
C THR A 168 13.67 -18.83 -8.84
N LEU A 169 12.57 -18.57 -8.12
CA LEU A 169 11.98 -19.49 -7.14
C LEU A 169 11.13 -20.60 -7.78
N PHE A 170 10.60 -20.38 -8.98
CA PHE A 170 9.68 -21.31 -9.66
C PHE A 170 10.35 -22.03 -10.84
N SER A 171 9.85 -23.22 -11.14
CA SER A 171 10.32 -24.06 -12.27
C SER A 171 9.29 -24.24 -13.39
N ARG A 172 8.00 -24.05 -13.10
CA ARG A 172 6.90 -24.18 -14.08
C ARG A 172 6.25 -22.82 -14.31
N ALA A 173 6.04 -22.45 -15.57
CA ALA A 173 5.55 -21.12 -15.94
C ALA A 173 4.13 -20.84 -15.41
N SER A 174 3.20 -21.78 -15.59
CA SER A 174 1.80 -21.62 -15.16
C SER A 174 1.66 -21.37 -13.65
N THR A 175 2.36 -22.15 -12.83
CA THR A 175 2.32 -21.97 -11.37
C THR A 175 2.97 -20.66 -10.97
N ALA A 176 4.09 -20.29 -11.60
CA ALA A 176 4.83 -19.06 -11.31
C ALA A 176 3.97 -17.81 -11.55
N THR A 177 3.24 -17.75 -12.67
CA THR A 177 2.34 -16.64 -13.01
C THR A 177 1.20 -16.50 -12.00
N ALA A 178 0.54 -17.60 -11.64
CA ALA A 178 -0.55 -17.57 -10.68
C ALA A 178 -0.06 -17.16 -9.29
N SER A 179 1.06 -17.74 -8.82
CA SER A 179 1.64 -17.39 -7.53
C SER A 179 2.17 -15.96 -7.50
N SER A 180 2.80 -15.46 -8.56
CA SER A 180 3.36 -14.11 -8.58
C SER A 180 2.26 -13.05 -8.51
N ALA A 181 1.15 -13.23 -9.23
CA ALA A 181 0.00 -12.33 -9.15
C ALA A 181 -0.61 -12.29 -7.74
N ILE A 182 -0.75 -13.45 -7.08
CA ILE A 182 -1.27 -13.54 -5.71
C ILE A 182 -0.31 -12.88 -4.72
N ILE A 183 0.99 -13.17 -4.82
CA ILE A 183 2.01 -12.57 -3.95
C ILE A 183 2.01 -11.05 -4.14
N PHE A 184 1.95 -10.56 -5.38
CA PHE A 184 1.90 -9.13 -5.68
C PHE A 184 0.69 -8.45 -5.02
N PHE A 185 -0.48 -9.08 -5.07
CA PHE A 185 -1.69 -8.58 -4.39
C PHE A 185 -1.60 -8.66 -2.86
N LEU A 186 -1.04 -9.74 -2.30
CA LEU A 186 -0.84 -9.88 -0.85
C LEU A 186 0.12 -8.82 -0.29
N LEU A 187 1.16 -8.47 -1.04
CA LEU A 187 2.11 -7.43 -0.63
C LEU A 187 1.48 -6.05 -0.55
N PHE A 188 0.43 -5.77 -1.31
CA PHE A 188 -0.32 -4.52 -1.19
C PHE A 188 -1.10 -4.39 0.13
N PHE A 189 -1.69 -5.47 0.63
CA PHE A 189 -2.51 -5.42 1.86
C PHE A 189 -1.75 -4.87 3.07
N HIS A 190 -0.43 -5.02 3.07
CA HIS A 190 0.45 -4.49 4.11
C HIS A 190 0.28 -2.97 4.26
N TYR A 191 0.11 -2.23 3.16
CA TYR A 191 -0.11 -0.78 3.17
C TYR A 191 -1.48 -0.41 3.78
N GLN A 192 -2.56 -1.04 3.30
CA GLN A 192 -3.92 -0.77 3.76
C GLN A 192 -4.06 -0.94 5.27
N ILE A 193 -3.38 -1.97 5.78
CA ILE A 193 -3.53 -2.34 7.18
C ILE A 193 -2.54 -1.60 8.06
N GLY A 194 -1.33 -1.28 7.57
CA GLY A 194 -0.41 -0.36 8.25
C GLY A 194 -1.02 1.04 8.45
N ARG A 195 -1.80 1.52 7.48
CA ARG A 195 -2.55 2.79 7.61
C ARG A 195 -3.72 2.71 8.59
N ARG A 196 -4.41 1.57 8.66
CA ARG A 196 -5.62 1.42 9.50
C ARG A 196 -5.32 1.01 10.94
N SER A 197 -4.23 0.29 11.17
CA SER A 197 -3.95 -0.36 12.44
C SER A 197 -2.52 -0.05 12.86
N LYS A 198 -2.35 0.83 13.86
CA LYS A 198 -1.07 1.04 14.56
C LYS A 198 -0.67 -0.17 15.44
N SER A 199 -1.34 -1.32 15.34
CA SER A 199 -1.15 -2.44 16.27
C SER A 199 -0.07 -3.43 15.82
N HIS A 200 0.84 -3.76 16.74
CA HIS A 200 1.97 -4.69 16.56
C HIS A 200 1.56 -6.09 16.07
N ILE A 201 0.35 -6.54 16.40
CA ILE A 201 -0.19 -7.85 16.02
C ILE A 201 -0.28 -7.99 14.50
N PHE A 202 -0.39 -6.88 13.76
CA PHE A 202 -0.53 -6.95 12.32
C PHE A 202 0.80 -7.09 11.58
N ALA A 203 1.90 -6.55 12.15
CA ALA A 203 3.26 -6.80 11.67
C ALA A 203 3.60 -8.31 11.71
N LEU A 204 3.06 -9.04 12.70
CA LEU A 204 3.14 -10.50 12.78
C LEU A 204 2.52 -11.17 11.55
N LEU A 205 1.34 -10.73 11.12
CA LEU A 205 0.64 -11.32 9.97
C LEU A 205 1.38 -11.03 8.67
N THR A 206 1.93 -9.83 8.51
CA THR A 206 2.73 -9.47 7.34
C THR A 206 4.00 -10.32 7.23
N VAL A 207 4.73 -10.45 8.34
CA VAL A 207 5.94 -11.25 8.42
C VAL A 207 5.62 -12.75 8.23
N ALA A 208 4.53 -13.23 8.83
CA ALA A 208 4.06 -14.61 8.66
C ALA A 208 3.64 -14.93 7.22
N LEU A 209 2.99 -14.01 6.51
CA LEU A 209 2.60 -14.19 5.10
C LEU A 209 3.83 -14.29 4.19
N LEU A 210 4.85 -13.46 4.41
CA LEU A 210 6.13 -13.49 3.69
C LEU A 210 6.89 -14.81 3.93
N PHE A 211 6.92 -15.28 5.18
CA PHE A 211 7.54 -16.55 5.53
C PHE A 211 6.74 -17.77 5.01
N CYS A 212 5.40 -17.66 4.90
CA CYS A 212 4.57 -18.75 4.36
C CYS A 212 4.83 -19.01 2.86
N VAL A 213 5.13 -17.97 2.08
CA VAL A 213 5.47 -18.10 0.65
C VAL A 213 6.83 -18.78 0.46
N THR A 214 7.78 -18.57 1.39
CA THR A 214 9.12 -19.13 1.34
C THR A 214 9.26 -20.30 2.31
N LYS A 215 8.54 -21.42 2.05
CA LYS A 215 8.62 -22.67 2.85
C LYS A 215 10.05 -23.14 3.19
N LYS A 216 11.07 -22.74 2.42
CA LYS A 216 12.49 -23.06 2.65
C LYS A 216 13.27 -22.05 3.52
N LEU A 217 12.82 -20.82 3.69
CA LEU A 217 13.47 -19.81 4.54
C LEU A 217 12.85 -19.79 5.96
N ALA A 218 11.57 -20.12 6.07
CA ALA A 218 10.80 -20.09 7.31
C ALA A 218 11.21 -21.14 8.37
N LEU A 219 11.90 -22.23 7.98
CA LEU A 219 12.24 -23.30 8.94
C LEU A 219 13.51 -23.00 9.76
N HIS A 220 14.34 -22.05 9.34
CA HIS A 220 15.62 -21.76 10.01
C HIS A 220 15.58 -20.54 10.94
N ILE A 221 14.54 -19.71 10.84
CA ILE A 221 14.32 -18.55 11.71
C ILE A 221 13.15 -18.90 12.63
N ALA A 222 13.48 -19.33 13.85
CA ALA A 222 12.49 -19.79 14.82
C ALA A 222 11.37 -18.74 15.02
N PRO A 223 10.10 -19.15 15.22
CA PRO A 223 9.00 -18.23 15.55
C PRO A 223 9.32 -17.31 16.73
N ASN A 224 10.24 -17.72 17.61
CA ASN A 224 10.76 -16.91 18.71
C ASN A 224 11.53 -15.66 18.25
N PHE A 225 12.26 -15.69 17.14
CA PHE A 225 12.96 -14.52 16.59
C PHE A 225 11.98 -13.50 16.03
N ILE A 226 10.91 -13.99 15.37
CA ILE A 226 9.81 -13.15 14.89
C ILE A 226 9.08 -12.51 16.07
N PHE A 227 8.81 -13.27 17.14
CA PHE A 227 8.17 -12.74 18.35
C PHE A 227 9.04 -11.71 19.09
N TYR A 228 10.37 -11.92 19.13
CA TYR A 228 11.34 -10.99 19.72
C TYR A 228 11.41 -9.66 18.95
N ILE A 229 11.42 -9.72 17.61
CA ILE A 229 11.32 -8.53 16.77
C ILE A 229 10.00 -7.80 17.08
N ILE A 230 8.87 -8.50 17.20
CA ILE A 230 7.55 -7.84 17.29
C ILE A 230 7.31 -7.10 18.61
N TYR A 231 7.86 -7.59 19.73
CA TYR A 231 7.65 -6.97 21.04
C TYR A 231 8.65 -5.87 21.38
N ASN A 232 9.83 -5.89 20.78
CA ASN A 232 10.95 -5.05 21.20
C ASN A 232 11.39 -4.04 20.14
N VAL A 233 10.76 -4.07 18.96
CA VAL A 233 11.15 -3.23 17.84
C VAL A 233 10.18 -2.05 17.72
N GLU A 234 10.76 -0.86 17.72
CA GLU A 234 10.05 0.40 17.56
C GLU A 234 9.21 0.39 16.28
N SER A 235 8.05 1.06 16.32
CA SER A 235 7.12 1.18 15.18
C SER A 235 7.82 1.62 13.89
N PHE A 236 8.88 2.44 14.01
CA PHE A 236 9.71 2.91 12.90
C PHE A 236 10.45 1.79 12.17
N VAL A 237 11.01 0.79 12.86
CA VAL A 237 11.77 -0.30 12.22
C VAL A 237 10.83 -1.28 11.52
N ILE A 238 9.62 -1.51 12.06
CA ILE A 238 8.57 -2.26 11.37
C ILE A 238 8.21 -1.58 10.04
N LEU A 239 8.12 -0.25 10.06
CA LEU A 239 7.84 0.57 8.89
C LEU A 239 8.96 0.47 7.84
N LEU A 240 10.23 0.52 8.26
CA LEU A 240 11.38 0.28 7.37
C LEU A 240 11.33 -1.11 6.73
N PHE A 241 10.96 -2.15 7.49
CA PHE A 241 10.79 -3.50 6.93
C PHE A 241 9.63 -3.55 5.92
N GLN A 242 8.54 -2.82 6.18
CA GLN A 242 7.44 -2.71 5.23
C GLN A 242 7.87 -1.99 3.95
N LEU A 243 8.74 -0.98 4.03
CA LEU A 243 9.25 -0.26 2.86
C LEU A 243 10.09 -1.13 1.91
N LEU A 244 10.54 -2.31 2.35
CA LEU A 244 11.23 -3.28 1.48
C LEU A 244 10.31 -3.88 0.38
N PHE A 245 9.00 -3.72 0.51
CA PHE A 245 8.04 -4.17 -0.49
C PHE A 245 7.65 -2.99 -1.39
N PRO A 246 7.96 -3.02 -2.70
CA PRO A 246 7.63 -1.89 -3.57
C PRO A 246 6.14 -1.54 -3.58
N GLN A 247 5.26 -2.53 -3.39
CA GLN A 247 3.80 -2.35 -3.35
C GLN A 247 3.32 -1.55 -2.12
N THR A 248 4.00 -1.66 -0.98
CA THR A 248 3.67 -0.86 0.21
C THR A 248 4.29 0.51 0.10
N ALA A 249 5.54 0.60 -0.35
CA ALA A 249 6.27 1.84 -0.52
C ALA A 249 5.53 2.80 -1.47
N ILE A 250 4.97 2.31 -2.58
CA ILE A 250 4.16 3.15 -3.48
C ILE A 250 2.85 3.62 -2.84
N GLY A 251 2.24 2.80 -1.97
CA GLY A 251 1.06 3.20 -1.22
C GLY A 251 1.34 4.33 -0.26
N TYR A 252 2.42 4.23 0.52
CA TYR A 252 2.88 5.32 1.38
C TYR A 252 3.26 6.56 0.55
N GLY A 253 3.99 6.37 -0.55
CA GLY A 253 4.44 7.46 -1.43
C GLY A 253 3.28 8.25 -2.01
N LEU A 254 2.26 7.59 -2.57
CA LEU A 254 1.07 8.25 -3.10
C LEU A 254 0.25 8.95 -2.00
N SER A 255 0.18 8.38 -0.79
CA SER A 255 -0.51 9.04 0.32
C SER A 255 0.21 10.30 0.82
N ILE A 256 1.55 10.29 0.82
CA ILE A 256 2.37 11.45 1.19
C ILE A 256 2.26 12.52 0.10
N VAL A 257 2.33 12.15 -1.18
CA VAL A 257 2.15 13.09 -2.30
C VAL A 257 0.77 13.73 -2.28
N HIS A 258 -0.29 12.95 -2.02
CA HIS A 258 -1.64 13.47 -1.89
C HIS A 258 -1.79 14.42 -0.68
N TYR A 259 -1.11 14.15 0.44
CA TYR A 259 -1.11 15.05 1.59
C TYR A 259 -0.39 16.37 1.25
N ALA A 260 0.79 16.28 0.62
CA ALA A 260 1.55 17.44 0.16
C ALA A 260 0.80 18.29 -0.85
N GLU A 261 -0.04 17.66 -1.68
CA GLU A 261 -0.91 18.36 -2.62
C GLU A 261 -1.90 19.28 -1.91
N LYS A 262 -2.55 18.80 -0.85
CA LYS A 262 -3.51 19.57 -0.06
C LYS A 262 -2.88 20.80 0.60
N GLU A 263 -1.60 20.71 0.92
CA GLU A 263 -0.82 21.81 1.50
C GLU A 263 -0.10 22.65 0.43
N PHE A 264 -0.32 22.39 -0.87
CA PHE A 264 0.37 23.06 -1.99
C PHE A 264 1.91 22.96 -1.93
N MET A 265 2.43 21.90 -1.30
CA MET A 265 3.86 21.66 -1.10
C MET A 265 4.44 20.58 -2.01
N ALA A 266 3.66 20.03 -2.94
CA ALA A 266 4.05 18.93 -3.82
C ALA A 266 5.01 19.34 -4.98
N THR A 267 6.13 19.97 -4.63
CA THR A 267 7.19 20.41 -5.54
C THR A 267 8.54 19.79 -5.19
N TRP A 268 9.46 19.71 -6.16
CA TRP A 268 10.82 19.20 -5.95
C TRP A 268 11.61 19.96 -4.88
N VAL A 269 11.35 21.26 -4.71
CA VAL A 269 12.03 22.11 -3.74
C VAL A 269 11.73 21.69 -2.31
N ASN A 270 10.49 21.25 -2.07
CA ASN A 270 10.01 20.89 -0.73
C ASN A 270 10.13 19.40 -0.45
N ILE A 271 10.82 18.61 -1.29
CA ILE A 271 10.84 17.14 -1.18
C ILE A 271 11.28 16.61 0.19
N TYR A 272 12.13 17.36 0.89
CA TYR A 272 12.59 17.04 2.24
C TYR A 272 11.52 17.30 3.31
N TYR A 273 10.69 18.32 3.13
CA TYR A 273 9.64 18.72 4.08
C TYR A 273 8.30 18.00 3.83
N ILE A 274 8.18 17.27 2.73
CA ILE A 274 7.00 16.49 2.41
C ILE A 274 6.99 15.23 3.30
N GLU A 275 6.25 15.33 4.41
CA GLU A 275 6.00 14.27 5.38
C GLU A 275 4.48 14.16 5.62
N ALA A 276 3.98 12.94 5.80
CA ALA A 276 2.59 12.73 6.18
C ALA A 276 2.48 12.74 7.72
N PRO A 277 1.52 13.44 8.33
CA PRO A 277 1.40 13.52 9.80
C PRO A 277 1.11 12.15 10.45
N ASP A 278 0.62 11.18 9.67
CA ASP A 278 0.33 9.83 10.13
C ASP A 278 1.58 8.94 10.20
N PHE A 279 2.64 9.27 9.45
CA PHE A 279 3.83 8.44 9.27
C PHE A 279 5.08 9.32 9.30
N ASP A 280 6.01 9.05 10.22
CA ASP A 280 7.31 9.73 10.32
C ASP A 280 8.27 9.33 9.16
N ILE A 281 7.77 9.35 7.92
CA ILE A 281 8.49 9.02 6.67
C ILE A 281 8.36 10.20 5.71
N SER A 282 9.49 10.70 5.24
CA SER A 282 9.53 11.68 4.16
C SER A 282 9.45 11.02 2.78
N LEU A 283 8.97 11.76 1.79
CA LEU A 283 8.94 11.26 0.40
C LEU A 283 10.33 10.84 -0.10
N LEU A 284 11.39 11.53 0.35
CA LEU A 284 12.78 11.20 0.06
C LEU A 284 13.15 9.78 0.52
N MET A 285 12.73 9.38 1.72
CA MET A 285 12.98 8.02 2.23
C MET A 285 12.35 6.95 1.34
N ILE A 286 11.18 7.22 0.76
CA ILE A 286 10.49 6.30 -0.15
C ILE A 286 11.22 6.18 -1.49
N LEU A 287 11.69 7.30 -2.04
CA LEU A 287 12.50 7.27 -3.27
C LEU A 287 13.80 6.51 -3.08
N LEU A 288 14.46 6.70 -1.93
CA LEU A 288 15.66 5.93 -1.56
C LEU A 288 15.34 4.45 -1.32
N ALA A 289 14.19 4.12 -0.72
CA ALA A 289 13.74 2.75 -0.54
C ALA A 289 13.57 2.02 -1.88
N PHE A 290 12.98 2.65 -2.90
CA PHE A 290 12.87 2.02 -4.23
C PHE A 290 14.23 1.70 -4.87
N ILE A 291 15.20 2.60 -4.72
CA ILE A 291 16.57 2.37 -5.24
C ILE A 291 17.23 1.23 -4.47
N PHE A 292 17.06 1.22 -3.14
CA PHE A 292 17.58 0.16 -2.29
C PHE A 292 16.97 -1.20 -2.65
N ASP A 293 15.64 -1.28 -2.81
CA ASP A 293 14.91 -2.48 -3.20
C ASP A 293 15.35 -3.01 -4.56
N PHE A 294 15.53 -2.11 -5.54
CA PHE A 294 16.04 -2.48 -6.87
C PHE A 294 17.39 -3.20 -6.76
N VAL A 295 18.34 -2.62 -6.02
CA VAL A 295 19.67 -3.23 -5.81
C VAL A 295 19.56 -4.53 -5.02
N LEU A 296 18.81 -4.52 -3.92
CA LEU A 296 18.63 -5.67 -3.03
C LEU A 296 18.05 -6.87 -3.79
N TYR A 297 16.99 -6.67 -4.56
CA TYR A 297 16.35 -7.76 -5.30
C TYR A 297 17.23 -8.32 -6.42
N ILE A 298 18.00 -7.48 -7.11
CA ILE A 298 18.98 -7.93 -8.11
C ILE A 298 20.10 -8.76 -7.45
N VAL A 299 20.64 -8.29 -6.32
CA VAL A 299 21.71 -9.00 -5.60
C VAL A 299 21.22 -10.34 -5.08
N ILE A 300 20.02 -10.41 -4.51
CA ILE A 300 19.43 -11.67 -4.04
C ILE A 300 19.16 -12.61 -5.22
N ALA A 301 18.61 -12.11 -6.33
CA ALA A 301 18.37 -12.92 -7.53
C ALA A 301 19.67 -13.48 -8.13
N TRP A 302 20.74 -12.67 -8.16
CA TRP A 302 22.06 -13.10 -8.57
C TRP A 302 22.63 -14.17 -7.65
N TYR A 303 22.56 -13.94 -6.33
CA TYR A 303 23.03 -14.90 -5.32
C TYR A 303 22.32 -16.25 -5.43
N ILE A 304 20.98 -16.27 -5.49
CA ILE A 304 20.19 -17.50 -5.59
C ILE A 304 20.58 -18.29 -6.85
N SER A 305 20.75 -17.58 -7.97
CA SER A 305 21.10 -18.20 -9.25
C SER A 305 22.54 -18.73 -9.30
N ALA A 306 23.47 -18.09 -8.58
CA ALA A 306 24.86 -18.52 -8.49
C ALA A 306 25.06 -19.69 -7.53
N VAL A 307 24.41 -19.67 -6.35
CA VAL A 307 24.58 -20.69 -5.31
C VAL A 307 23.84 -21.98 -5.64
N PHE A 308 22.68 -21.89 -6.27
CA PHE A 308 21.90 -23.04 -6.69
C PHE A 308 21.70 -23.05 -8.21
N PRO A 309 22.70 -23.45 -9.01
CA PRO A 309 22.48 -23.89 -10.39
C PRO A 309 21.78 -25.26 -10.35
N GLY A 310 20.56 -25.28 -9.80
CA GLY A 310 19.90 -26.48 -9.34
C GLY A 310 19.35 -27.31 -10.49
N ASN A 311 19.93 -28.49 -10.69
CA ASN A 311 19.35 -29.62 -11.44
C ASN A 311 17.81 -29.61 -11.36
N PHE A 312 17.18 -29.41 -12.51
CA PHE A 312 15.78 -29.04 -12.76
C PHE A 312 14.67 -29.96 -12.19
N TYR A 313 14.98 -30.92 -11.33
CA TYR A 313 14.05 -31.97 -10.92
C TYR A 313 13.86 -32.15 -9.40
N LYS A 314 14.66 -31.53 -8.53
CA LYS A 314 14.61 -31.86 -7.09
C LYS A 314 13.72 -30.97 -6.21
N ILE A 315 13.14 -29.90 -6.75
CA ILE A 315 12.20 -29.01 -6.03
C ILE A 315 10.71 -29.30 -6.36
N PHE A 316 10.44 -30.20 -7.31
CA PHE A 316 9.08 -30.51 -7.75
C PHE A 316 8.34 -31.54 -6.87
N LEU A 317 9.06 -32.36 -6.09
CA LEU A 317 8.45 -33.40 -5.26
C LEU A 317 7.82 -32.91 -3.93
N LEU A 318 8.00 -31.64 -3.55
CA LEU A 318 7.38 -31.08 -2.33
C LEU A 318 6.19 -30.14 -2.58
N PHE A 319 5.87 -29.82 -3.85
CA PHE A 319 4.75 -28.96 -4.22
C PHE A 319 3.65 -29.65 -5.03
N ASN A 320 3.79 -30.96 -5.32
CA ASN A 320 2.79 -31.73 -6.08
C ASN A 320 1.72 -32.41 -5.21
N SER A 321 1.36 -31.81 -4.06
CA SER A 321 0.10 -32.17 -3.40
C SER A 321 -1.05 -31.44 -4.10
N LYS A 322 -2.06 -32.21 -4.49
CA LYS A 322 -3.27 -31.82 -5.25
C LYS A 322 -4.18 -30.77 -4.56
N GLU A 323 -3.69 -30.10 -3.51
CA GLU A 323 -4.43 -29.15 -2.66
C GLU A 323 -4.19 -27.67 -2.99
N HIS A 324 -3.21 -27.34 -3.84
CA HIS A 324 -2.81 -25.94 -4.05
C HIS A 324 -3.83 -25.07 -4.81
N SER A 325 -4.74 -25.64 -5.62
CA SER A 325 -5.80 -24.82 -6.25
C SER A 325 -6.87 -24.37 -5.25
N LYS A 326 -7.15 -25.16 -4.19
CA LYS A 326 -8.13 -24.80 -3.16
C LYS A 326 -7.59 -23.69 -2.26
N LEU A 327 -6.31 -23.71 -1.90
CA LEU A 327 -5.67 -22.65 -1.12
C LEU A 327 -5.69 -21.30 -1.84
N VAL A 328 -5.45 -21.28 -3.16
CA VAL A 328 -5.56 -20.05 -3.96
C VAL A 328 -6.97 -19.46 -3.90
N TRP A 329 -8.01 -20.28 -4.01
CA TRP A 329 -9.40 -19.83 -3.86
C TRP A 329 -9.72 -19.36 -2.44
N ILE A 330 -9.18 -20.01 -1.40
CA ILE A 330 -9.35 -19.57 -0.01
C ILE A 330 -8.73 -18.18 0.19
N PHE A 331 -7.50 -17.94 -0.29
CA PHE A 331 -6.86 -16.62 -0.17
C PHE A 331 -7.58 -15.54 -0.99
N PHE A 332 -8.05 -15.87 -2.19
CA PHE A 332 -8.82 -14.94 -3.03
C PHE A 332 -10.18 -14.60 -2.38
N SER A 333 -10.88 -15.59 -1.81
CA SER A 333 -12.12 -15.38 -1.07
C SER A 333 -11.92 -14.60 0.23
N PHE A 334 -10.82 -14.84 0.96
CA PHE A 334 -10.51 -14.09 2.20
C PHE A 334 -10.17 -12.62 1.90
N ALA A 335 -9.43 -12.38 0.81
CA ALA A 335 -9.08 -11.04 0.36
C ALA A 335 -10.30 -10.27 -0.17
N ILE A 336 -11.20 -10.93 -0.93
CA ILE A 336 -12.48 -10.34 -1.34
C ILE A 336 -13.39 -10.09 -0.13
N PHE A 337 -13.47 -11.02 0.83
CA PHE A 337 -14.25 -10.85 2.04
C PHE A 337 -13.78 -9.62 2.82
N PHE A 338 -12.48 -9.46 3.06
CA PHE A 338 -11.94 -8.27 3.70
C PHE A 338 -12.15 -6.97 2.89
N CYS A 339 -12.09 -7.06 1.56
CA CYS A 339 -12.36 -5.92 0.68
C CYS A 339 -13.82 -5.48 0.71
N LEU A 340 -14.77 -6.41 0.90
CA LEU A 340 -16.21 -6.14 0.97
C LEU A 340 -16.66 -5.76 2.39
N THR A 341 -16.15 -6.43 3.43
CA THR A 341 -16.49 -6.10 4.84
C THR A 341 -15.79 -4.84 5.34
N GLY A 342 -14.76 -4.36 4.64
CA GLY A 342 -14.10 -3.08 4.92
C GLY A 342 -15.01 -1.86 4.75
N ASN A 343 -16.16 -2.00 4.07
CA ASN A 343 -17.12 -0.93 3.86
C ASN A 343 -18.30 -0.94 4.85
N GLU A 344 -18.52 -2.01 5.63
CA GLU A 344 -19.63 -2.11 6.59
C GLU A 344 -19.21 -2.08 8.08
N MET A 345 -17.91 -1.94 8.39
CA MET A 345 -17.41 -1.71 9.75
C MET A 345 -16.49 -0.48 9.84
N LYS A 346 -17.05 0.72 9.68
CA LYS A 346 -16.43 2.02 10.00
C LYS A 346 -17.44 3.04 10.53
#